data_AF-A0A835RR64-F1
#
_entry.id   AF-A0A835RR64-F1
#
_cell.length_a   1.000
_cell.length_b   1.000
_cell.length_c   1.000
_cell.angle_alpha   90.00
_cell.angle_beta   90.00
_cell.angle_gamma   90.00
#
_symmetry.space_group_name_H-M   'P 1'
#
loop_
_entity.id
_entity.type
_entity.pdbx_description
1 polymer ?
#
loop_
_entity_poly.entity_id
_entity_poly.type
_entity_poly.pdbx_seq_one_letter_code
_entity_poly.pdbx_strand_id
1 'polypeptide(L)'
;MMYFLYSLPSQWRRELRFEATRQIRLLESEANEQIRTRDSYLNNSEGSPSPWHLPILAMTVDVIQATYEECLKCGMDGYVSKPFDEEQLYQAVAEFVASKPMVD
;
A
#
# COMPACT_ATOMS: atom_id res chain seq x y z
N MET A 1 -10.45 -3.99 -18.16
CA MET A 1 -9.31 -3.35 -17.46
C MET A 1 -7.96 -3.92 -17.87
N MET A 2 -7.75 -5.24 -17.79
CA MET A 2 -6.45 -5.88 -18.05
C MET A 2 -5.92 -5.64 -19.48
N TYR A 3 -6.76 -5.77 -20.51
CA TYR A 3 -6.36 -5.56 -21.92
C TYR A 3 -5.89 -4.13 -22.23
N PHE A 4 -6.49 -3.12 -21.60
CA PHE A 4 -6.15 -1.71 -21.87
C PHE A 4 -4.72 -1.37 -21.40
N LEU A 5 -4.26 -2.03 -20.33
CA LEU A 5 -2.89 -1.87 -19.84
C LEU A 5 -1.87 -2.55 -20.75
N TYR A 6 -2.18 -3.70 -21.36
CA TYR A 6 -1.27 -4.38 -22.29
C TYR A 6 -1.03 -3.61 -23.59
N SER A 7 -1.95 -2.73 -23.98
CA SER A 7 -1.84 -1.85 -25.15
C SER A 7 -0.94 -0.63 -24.91
N LEU A 8 -0.62 -0.30 -23.65
CA LEU A 8 0.27 0.81 -23.32
C LEU A 8 1.74 0.37 -23.38
N PRO A 9 2.66 1.24 -23.80
CA PRO A 9 4.08 0.97 -23.70
C PRO A 9 4.47 0.62 -22.25
N SER A 10 5.44 -0.28 -22.07
CA SER A 10 5.84 -0.79 -20.75
C SER A 10 6.21 0.32 -19.75
N GLN A 11 6.77 1.42 -20.25
CA GLN A 11 7.07 2.62 -19.46
C GLN A 11 5.81 3.27 -18.87
N TRP A 12 4.77 3.50 -19.69
CA TRP A 12 3.51 4.08 -19.22
C TRP A 12 2.78 3.17 -18.22
N ARG A 13 2.86 1.85 -18.41
CA ARG A 13 2.35 0.88 -17.42
C ARG A 13 3.04 0.98 -16.06
N ARG A 14 4.36 1.24 -16.03
CA ARG A 14 5.12 1.43 -14.79
C ARG A 14 4.72 2.72 -14.09
N GLU A 15 4.60 3.82 -14.82
CA GLU A 15 4.29 5.12 -14.23
C GLU A 15 2.88 5.16 -13.63
N LEU A 16 1.90 4.53 -14.27
CA LEU A 16 0.50 4.45 -13.79
C LEU A 16 0.38 3.83 -12.40
N ARG A 17 1.07 2.71 -12.12
CA ARG A 17 0.98 2.05 -10.80
C ARG A 17 1.58 2.91 -9.67
N PHE A 18 2.65 3.65 -9.98
CA PHE A 18 3.31 4.51 -9.01
C PHE A 18 2.45 5.74 -8.73
N GLU A 19 1.82 6.30 -9.75
CA GLU A 19 0.90 7.42 -9.58
C GLU A 19 -0.33 7.02 -8.75
N ALA A 20 -0.93 5.87 -9.03
CA ALA A 20 -2.05 5.37 -8.23
C ALA A 20 -1.68 5.22 -6.75
N THR A 21 -0.48 4.72 -6.45
CA THR A 21 0.02 4.60 -5.07
C THR A 21 0.17 5.95 -4.40
N ARG A 22 0.77 6.93 -5.11
CA ARG A 22 0.90 8.30 -4.59
C ARG A 22 -0.47 8.91 -4.25
N GLN A 23 -1.46 8.74 -5.13
CA GLN A 23 -2.82 9.24 -4.89
C GLN A 23 -3.45 8.58 -3.66
N ILE A 24 -3.29 7.26 -3.47
CA ILE A 24 -3.79 6.58 -2.26
C ILE A 24 -3.12 7.15 -1.00
N ARG A 25 -1.80 7.35 -1.02
CA ARG A 25 -1.07 7.89 0.14
C ARG A 25 -1.42 9.35 0.46
N LEU A 26 -1.70 10.17 -0.55
CA LEU A 26 -2.22 11.52 -0.34
C LEU A 26 -3.57 11.48 0.39
N LEU A 27 -4.51 10.67 -0.10
CA LEU A 27 -5.82 10.51 0.54
C LEU A 27 -5.71 9.95 1.96
N GLU A 28 -4.81 8.98 2.19
CA GLU A 28 -4.51 8.44 3.52
C GLU A 28 -3.99 9.53 4.46
N SER A 29 -3.09 10.39 3.99
CA SER A 29 -2.55 11.51 4.79
C SER A 29 -3.64 12.54 5.14
N GLU A 30 -4.49 12.91 4.19
CA GLU A 30 -5.61 13.85 4.41
C GLU A 30 -6.61 13.29 5.43
N ALA A 31 -6.93 12.00 5.34
CA ALA A 31 -7.82 11.34 6.30
C ALA A 31 -7.21 11.32 7.71
N ASN A 32 -5.91 11.04 7.81
CA ASN A 32 -5.19 11.01 9.09
C ASN A 32 -5.07 12.40 9.73
N GLU A 33 -4.87 13.45 8.93
CA GLU A 33 -4.89 14.83 9.41
C GLU A 33 -6.27 15.22 9.99
N GLN A 34 -7.35 14.79 9.33
CA GLN A 34 -8.71 15.02 9.81
C GLN A 34 -8.98 14.30 11.13
N ILE A 35 -8.53 13.05 11.27
CA ILE A 35 -8.63 12.28 12.52
C ILE A 35 -7.89 13.01 13.64
N ARG A 36 -6.60 13.34 13.43
CA ARG A 36 -5.77 14.04 14.40
C ARG A 36 -6.38 15.38 14.82
N THR A 37 -6.91 16.14 13.86
CA THR A 37 -7.59 17.41 14.11
C THR A 37 -8.83 17.17 14.97
N ARG A 38 -9.68 16.20 14.60
CA ARG A 38 -10.90 15.87 15.35
C ARG A 38 -10.64 15.44 16.79
N ASP A 39 -9.61 14.63 17.05
CA ASP A 39 -9.30 14.19 18.41
C ASP A 39 -8.76 15.30 19.30
N SER A 40 -7.94 16.20 18.73
CA SER A 40 -7.39 17.33 19.48
C SER A 40 -8.47 18.26 20.04
N TYR A 41 -9.63 18.31 19.40
CA TYR A 41 -10.80 19.04 19.92
C TYR A 41 -11.62 18.23 20.93
N LEU A 42 -11.54 16.90 20.92
CA LEU A 42 -12.46 16.04 21.67
C LEU A 42 -11.91 15.57 23.03
N ASN A 43 -10.61 15.68 23.35
CA ASN A 43 -9.98 15.44 24.67
C ASN A 43 -10.50 14.22 25.48
N ASN A 44 -11.15 13.25 24.84
CA ASN A 44 -11.77 12.14 25.52
C ASN A 44 -10.74 11.02 25.60
N SER A 45 -10.22 10.86 26.81
CA SER A 45 -9.47 9.70 27.27
C SER A 45 -10.31 8.45 27.05
N GLU A 46 -10.16 7.76 25.91
CA GLU A 46 -10.20 6.30 25.72
C GLU A 46 -9.84 5.99 24.25
N GLY A 47 -8.62 5.50 24.03
CA GLY A 47 -8.08 5.06 22.73
C GLY A 47 -7.71 6.19 21.78
N SER A 48 -6.41 6.50 21.64
CA SER A 48 -5.95 7.31 20.51
C SER A 48 -6.36 6.59 19.22
N PRO A 49 -7.12 7.21 18.30
CA PRO A 49 -7.49 6.51 17.09
C PRO A 49 -6.22 6.21 16.30
N SER A 50 -6.12 4.95 15.89
CA SER A 50 -5.04 4.54 15.02
C SER A 50 -5.15 5.32 13.72
N PRO A 51 -4.04 5.87 13.19
CA PRO A 51 -4.03 6.39 11.84
C PRO A 51 -4.47 5.28 10.88
N TRP A 52 -5.27 5.67 9.89
CA TRP A 52 -5.60 4.83 8.76
C TRP A 52 -4.35 4.56 7.95
N HIS A 53 -4.16 3.29 7.62
CA HIS A 53 -3.09 2.86 6.74
C HIS A 53 -3.58 1.66 5.92
N LEU A 54 -3.67 1.83 4.59
CA LEU A 54 -4.08 0.76 3.69
C LEU A 54 -2.82 0.06 3.14
N PRO A 55 -2.61 -1.24 3.38
CA PRO A 55 -1.47 -1.94 2.82
C PRO A 55 -1.51 -2.01 1.29
N ILE A 56 -0.40 -1.66 0.63
CA ILE A 56 -0.24 -1.69 -0.83
C ILE A 56 0.91 -2.64 -1.18
N LEU A 57 0.56 -3.81 -1.72
CA LEU A 57 1.51 -4.82 -2.19
C LEU A 57 1.72 -4.72 -3.70
N ALA A 58 2.96 -4.46 -4.11
CA ALA A 58 3.33 -4.40 -5.52
C ALA A 58 3.44 -5.80 -6.14
N MET A 59 2.82 -6.04 -7.30
CA MET A 59 3.07 -7.27 -8.07
C MET A 59 3.77 -6.94 -9.39
N THR A 60 5.01 -7.39 -9.56
CA THR A 60 5.87 -7.01 -10.71
C THR A 60 6.33 -8.21 -11.52
N VAL A 61 6.39 -8.11 -12.85
CA VAL A 61 7.02 -9.14 -13.71
C VAL A 61 8.54 -8.92 -13.81
N ASP A 62 9.04 -7.73 -13.44
CA ASP A 62 10.46 -7.39 -13.46
C ASP A 62 11.06 -7.45 -12.05
N VAL A 63 12.08 -8.30 -11.86
CA VAL A 63 12.90 -8.44 -10.64
C VAL A 63 14.18 -7.61 -10.77
N ILE A 64 14.04 -6.32 -11.08
CA ILE A 64 15.19 -5.41 -11.12
C ILE A 64 15.15 -4.61 -9.82
N GLN A 65 16.27 -4.58 -9.09
CA GLN A 65 16.40 -3.86 -7.81
C GLN A 65 15.92 -2.40 -7.88
N ALA A 66 16.15 -1.73 -9.03
CA ALA A 66 15.62 -0.40 -9.29
C ALA A 66 14.08 -0.32 -9.17
N THR A 67 13.35 -1.35 -9.57
CA THR A 67 11.88 -1.41 -9.45
C THR A 67 11.44 -1.57 -8.00
N TYR A 68 12.17 -2.35 -7.20
CA TYR A 68 11.88 -2.50 -5.77
C TYR A 68 12.06 -1.16 -5.04
N GLU A 69 13.18 -0.48 -5.26
CA GLU A 69 13.45 0.83 -4.66
C GLU A 69 12.42 1.88 -5.09
N GLU A 70 11.98 1.87 -6.35
CA GLU A 70 10.92 2.76 -6.83
C GLU A 70 9.57 2.47 -6.16
N CYS A 71 9.19 1.20 -6.00
CA CYS A 71 7.97 0.81 -5.28
C CYS A 71 7.98 1.31 -3.84
N LEU A 72 9.10 1.16 -3.13
CA LEU A 72 9.23 1.69 -1.77
C LEU A 72 9.17 3.21 -1.74
N LYS A 73 9.88 3.90 -2.66
CA LYS A 73 9.89 5.36 -2.75
C LYS A 73 8.51 5.95 -3.02
N CYS A 74 7.65 5.27 -3.78
CA CYS A 74 6.28 5.73 -4.01
C CYS A 74 5.31 5.39 -2.87
N GLY A 75 5.78 4.69 -1.83
CA GLY A 75 4.99 4.38 -0.63
C GLY A 75 4.24 3.05 -0.70
N MET A 76 4.69 2.07 -1.47
CA MET A 76 4.19 0.68 -1.35
C MET A 76 4.85 -0.01 -0.15
N ASP A 77 4.13 -0.90 0.52
CA ASP A 77 4.60 -1.53 1.78
C ASP A 77 5.34 -2.84 1.54
N GLY A 78 5.10 -3.47 0.39
CA GLY A 78 5.76 -4.71 0.01
C GLY A 78 5.76 -4.94 -1.49
N TYR A 79 6.38 -6.04 -1.90
CA TYR A 79 6.34 -6.49 -3.28
C TYR A 79 6.33 -8.03 -3.38
N VAL A 80 5.86 -8.53 -4.52
CA VAL A 80 5.99 -9.92 -4.95
C VAL A 80 6.27 -9.98 -6.45
N SER A 81 7.22 -10.81 -6.88
CA SER A 81 7.59 -10.98 -8.28
C SER A 81 6.75 -12.05 -8.97
N LYS A 82 6.26 -11.76 -10.17
CA LYS A 82 5.57 -12.71 -11.05
C LYS A 82 6.58 -13.43 -11.95
N PRO A 83 6.39 -14.74 -12.22
CA PRO A 83 5.36 -15.59 -11.61
C PRO A 83 5.70 -15.89 -10.14
N PHE A 84 4.66 -15.95 -9.29
CA PHE A 84 4.72 -16.40 -7.91
C PHE A 84 3.78 -17.58 -7.73
N ASP A 85 4.05 -18.44 -6.75
CA ASP A 85 3.08 -19.44 -6.30
C ASP A 85 2.14 -18.86 -5.24
N GLU A 86 1.12 -19.63 -4.85
CA GLU A 86 0.14 -19.23 -3.86
C GLU A 86 0.78 -18.96 -2.50
N GLU A 87 1.74 -19.80 -2.09
CA GLU A 87 2.39 -19.69 -0.78
C GLU A 87 3.18 -18.38 -0.65
N GLN A 88 3.93 -18.00 -1.68
CA GLN A 88 4.66 -16.73 -1.74
C GLN A 88 3.71 -15.52 -1.64
N LEU A 89 2.57 -15.56 -2.33
CA LEU A 89 1.59 -14.47 -2.24
C LEU A 89 0.95 -14.42 -0.84
N TYR A 90 0.58 -15.56 -0.27
CA TYR A 90 0.01 -15.62 1.07
C TYR A 90 0.97 -15.11 2.13
N GLN A 91 2.25 -15.48 2.05
CA GLN A 91 3.29 -14.98 2.96
C GLN A 91 3.41 -13.46 2.86
N ALA A 92 3.52 -12.91 1.63
CA ALA A 92 3.61 -11.47 1.42
C ALA A 92 2.38 -10.71 1.94
N VAL A 93 1.17 -11.27 1.80
CA VAL A 93 -0.06 -10.65 2.32
C VAL A 93 -0.15 -10.79 3.86
N ALA A 94 0.26 -11.92 4.41
CA ALA A 94 0.18 -12.19 5.85
C ALA A 94 0.97 -11.18 6.69
N GLU A 95 2.07 -10.65 6.16
CA GLU A 95 2.86 -9.57 6.78
C GLU A 95 2.02 -8.32 7.11
N PHE A 96 0.95 -8.07 6.34
CA PHE A 96 0.12 -6.87 6.47
C PHE A 96 -1.23 -7.09 7.16
N VAL A 97 -1.69 -8.35 7.25
CA VAL A 97 -3.02 -8.68 7.80
C VAL A 97 -2.96 -8.95 9.30
N ALA A 98 -1.77 -9.23 9.85
CA ALA A 98 -1.60 -9.44 11.29
C ALA A 98 -1.65 -8.12 12.06
N SER A 99 -2.85 -7.65 12.40
CA SER A 99 -3.02 -6.65 13.45
C SER A 99 -4.03 -7.09 14.51
N LYS A 100 -3.51 -7.10 15.74
CA LYS A 100 -4.12 -7.27 17.06
C LYS A 100 -4.30 -8.72 17.57
N PRO A 101 -3.41 -9.21 18.47
CA PRO A 101 -3.86 -10.23 19.41
C PRO A 101 -5.03 -9.65 20.19
N MET A 102 -6.20 -10.27 20.05
CA MET A 102 -7.29 -10.04 20.99
C MET A 102 -6.76 -10.56 22.33
N VAL A 103 -6.54 -9.64 23.27
CA VAL A 103 -6.33 -9.98 24.67
C VAL A 103 -7.73 -10.31 25.21
N ASP A 104 -7.93 -11.57 25.58
CA ASP A 104 -9.10 -12.05 26.33
C ASP A 104 -9.23 -11.34 27.69
#